data_AF-A0A0F9WE17-F1
#
_entry.id   AF-A0A0F9WE17-F1
#
_cell.length_a   1.000
_cell.length_b   1.000
_cell.length_c   1.000
_cell.angle_alpha   90.00
_cell.angle_beta   90.00
_cell.angle_gamma   90.00
#
_symmetry.space_group_name_H-M   'P 1'
#
loop_
_entity.id
_entity.type
_entity.pdbx_description
1 polymer ?
#
loop_
_entity_poly.entity_id
_entity_poly.type
_entity_poly.pdbx_seq_one_letter_code
_entity_poly.pdbx_strand_id
1 'polypeptide(L)'
;MLNEFFYFIFALMDIFKIINENRKKYLFPSKEYKALMLKHKDTNINKLELNTCKHYLLNSNKYLKKNIKLSTNRLYTEYMTCLLEKDIKKILNLRSQLEEFDSFVNEFDQLLNNLNFDITTVKSKYMWHDIEILFNTEKKKNDYINKKYVVEDKKFNNQLIIYINKIESKILAFKKLLKKNNTRINCLRNKLKVIYKVVEQFLNFLSENYVESEYLKKLQIELENILTFFTDFNSDLDLCVFVDVEDEIKSCKNIKSKNDIREDLINVLKSFFSPSGNQVDNVPFLPEFYDIAYDYIKYPSDNKNINELLEKMNIK
;
A
#
# COMPACT_ATOMS: atom_id res chain seq x y z
N MET A 1 -33.94 -30.90 3.06
CA MET A 1 -33.05 -31.14 1.90
C MET A 1 -32.02 -30.02 1.64
N LEU A 2 -32.37 -28.72 1.57
CA LEU A 2 -31.35 -27.65 1.43
C LEU A 2 -30.46 -27.49 2.69
N ASN A 3 -31.02 -27.65 3.90
CA ASN A 3 -30.25 -27.53 5.16
C ASN A 3 -29.25 -28.68 5.41
N GLU A 4 -29.53 -29.89 4.93
CA GLU A 4 -28.61 -31.04 5.10
C GLU A 4 -27.41 -30.96 4.16
N PHE A 5 -27.60 -30.39 2.95
CA PHE A 5 -26.52 -30.16 2.01
C PHE A 5 -25.54 -29.09 2.52
N PHE A 6 -26.05 -28.02 3.13
CA PHE A 6 -25.23 -27.01 3.81
C PHE A 6 -24.50 -27.59 5.03
N TYR A 7 -25.18 -28.37 5.88
CA TYR A 7 -24.52 -29.02 7.03
C TYR A 7 -23.44 -30.02 6.60
N PHE A 8 -23.64 -30.74 5.51
CA PHE A 8 -22.66 -31.68 4.97
C PHE A 8 -21.43 -30.94 4.39
N ILE A 9 -21.62 -29.82 3.68
CA ILE A 9 -20.52 -28.98 3.19
C ILE A 9 -19.75 -28.36 4.37
N PHE A 10 -20.43 -27.86 5.40
CA PHE A 10 -19.78 -27.30 6.59
C PHE A 10 -18.99 -28.35 7.39
N ALA A 11 -19.53 -29.55 7.60
CA ALA A 11 -18.83 -30.64 8.29
C ALA A 11 -17.62 -31.19 7.50
N LEU A 12 -17.64 -31.11 6.16
CA LEU A 12 -16.53 -31.52 5.31
C LEU A 12 -15.35 -30.52 5.35
N MET A 13 -15.63 -29.21 5.54
CA MET A 13 -14.63 -28.14 5.56
C MET A 13 -13.87 -28.01 6.88
N ASP A 14 -14.43 -28.50 7.99
CA ASP A 14 -13.78 -28.43 9.31
C ASP A 14 -12.43 -29.16 9.36
N ILE A 15 -12.31 -30.32 8.70
CA ILE A 15 -11.03 -31.05 8.64
C ILE A 15 -9.97 -30.23 7.90
N PHE A 16 -10.30 -29.70 6.73
CA PHE A 16 -9.34 -28.92 5.93
C PHE A 16 -8.95 -27.61 6.60
N LYS A 17 -9.88 -26.97 7.32
CA LYS A 17 -9.59 -25.79 8.14
C LYS A 17 -8.58 -26.08 9.24
N ILE A 18 -8.85 -27.11 10.07
CA ILE A 18 -7.94 -27.53 11.15
C ILE A 18 -6.56 -27.90 10.60
N ILE A 19 -6.52 -28.63 9.48
CA ILE A 19 -5.27 -29.01 8.84
C ILE A 19 -4.51 -27.79 8.32
N ASN A 20 -5.18 -26.88 7.62
CA ASN A 20 -4.56 -25.66 7.07
C ASN A 20 -3.94 -24.80 8.18
N GLU A 21 -4.65 -24.60 9.30
CA GLU A 21 -4.12 -23.87 10.45
C GLU A 21 -2.87 -24.53 11.04
N ASN A 22 -2.89 -25.86 11.22
CA ASN A 22 -1.73 -26.60 11.72
C ASN A 22 -0.55 -26.54 10.77
N ARG A 23 -0.77 -26.73 9.47
CA ARG A 23 0.27 -26.68 8.44
C ARG A 23 0.91 -25.31 8.34
N LYS A 24 0.12 -24.23 8.43
CA LYS A 24 0.61 -22.84 8.50
C LYS A 24 1.49 -22.61 9.73
N LYS A 25 1.07 -23.12 10.89
CA LYS A 25 1.76 -22.88 12.18
C LYS A 25 3.09 -23.64 12.32
N TYR A 26 3.18 -24.85 11.75
CA TYR A 26 4.26 -25.79 12.06
C TYR A 26 5.09 -26.24 10.84
N LEU A 27 5.10 -25.45 9.76
CA LEU A 27 5.95 -25.64 8.57
C LEU A 27 5.88 -27.08 8.02
N PHE A 28 4.70 -27.47 7.56
CA PHE A 28 4.52 -28.78 6.90
C PHE A 28 5.23 -28.82 5.53
N PRO A 29 5.88 -29.94 5.14
CA PRO A 29 6.16 -31.15 5.93
C PRO A 29 7.53 -31.07 6.64
N SER A 30 7.56 -31.24 7.97
CA SER A 30 8.80 -31.23 8.75
C SER A 30 8.87 -32.34 9.81
N LYS A 31 10.09 -32.66 10.28
CA LYS A 31 10.29 -33.59 11.41
C LYS A 31 9.61 -33.08 12.68
N GLU A 32 9.62 -31.77 12.89
CA GLU A 32 8.96 -31.09 14.00
C GLU A 32 7.43 -31.23 13.93
N TYR A 33 6.85 -30.98 12.76
CA TYR A 33 5.43 -31.21 12.50
C TYR A 33 5.03 -32.65 12.82
N LYS A 34 5.82 -33.62 12.32
CA LYS A 34 5.60 -35.04 12.58
C LYS A 34 5.66 -35.38 14.07
N ALA A 35 6.63 -34.84 14.81
CA ALA A 35 6.75 -35.04 16.25
C ALA A 35 5.56 -34.47 17.02
N LEU A 36 5.05 -33.30 16.59
CA LEU A 36 3.87 -32.68 17.18
C LEU A 36 2.60 -33.52 16.96
N MET A 37 2.38 -34.01 15.73
CA MET A 37 1.27 -34.92 15.44
C MET A 37 1.35 -36.24 16.23
N LEU A 38 2.57 -36.70 16.57
CA LEU A 38 2.78 -37.87 17.42
C LEU A 38 2.45 -37.62 18.89
N LYS A 39 2.63 -36.38 19.39
CA LYS A 39 2.30 -35.99 20.77
C LYS A 39 0.79 -35.87 20.99
N HIS A 40 0.03 -35.46 19.97
CA HIS A 40 -1.41 -35.21 20.06
C HIS A 40 -2.25 -36.29 19.36
N LYS A 41 -1.85 -37.57 19.42
CA LYS A 41 -2.41 -38.70 18.63
C LYS A 41 -3.92 -38.97 18.76
N ASP A 42 -4.64 -38.29 19.64
CA ASP A 42 -5.97 -38.69 20.08
C ASP A 42 -7.09 -38.40 19.06
N THR A 43 -6.82 -37.64 18.00
CA THR A 43 -7.84 -37.35 16.96
C THR A 43 -7.59 -38.10 15.65
N ASN A 44 -8.67 -38.45 14.95
CA ASN A 44 -8.58 -39.07 13.62
C ASN A 44 -7.82 -38.15 12.63
N ILE A 45 -8.04 -36.83 12.72
CA ILE A 45 -7.37 -35.81 11.90
C ILE A 45 -5.84 -35.89 12.07
N ASN A 46 -5.34 -35.99 13.30
CA ASN A 46 -3.90 -36.08 13.54
C ASN A 46 -3.29 -37.38 13.00
N LYS A 47 -4.04 -38.49 13.00
CA LYS A 47 -3.60 -39.74 12.36
C LYS A 47 -3.52 -39.59 10.85
N LEU A 48 -4.51 -38.95 10.22
CA LEU A 48 -4.53 -38.66 8.79
C LEU A 48 -3.34 -37.75 8.41
N GLU A 49 -3.15 -36.63 9.10
CA GLU A 49 -2.04 -35.69 8.87
C GLU A 49 -0.66 -36.32 9.12
N LEU A 50 -0.52 -37.16 10.15
CA LEU A 50 0.72 -37.88 10.41
C LEU A 50 1.11 -38.80 9.24
N ASN A 51 0.14 -39.49 8.65
CA ASN A 51 0.37 -40.34 7.49
C ASN A 51 0.69 -39.51 6.24
N THR A 52 -0.01 -38.39 6.01
CA THR A 52 0.28 -37.47 4.90
C THR A 52 1.70 -36.89 5.04
N CYS A 53 2.09 -36.46 6.25
CA CYS A 53 3.45 -36.01 6.55
C CYS A 53 4.49 -37.11 6.28
N LYS A 54 4.22 -38.37 6.68
CA LYS A 54 5.09 -39.52 6.38
C LYS A 54 5.18 -39.80 4.88
N HIS A 55 4.10 -39.61 4.12
CA HIS A 55 4.14 -39.73 2.68
C HIS A 55 5.15 -38.74 2.09
N TYR A 56 5.04 -37.45 2.44
CA TYR A 56 5.97 -36.43 1.96
C TYR A 56 7.42 -36.66 2.40
N LEU A 57 7.66 -37.03 3.66
CA LEU A 57 9.02 -37.23 4.19
C LEU A 57 9.71 -38.50 3.69
N LEU A 58 8.94 -39.55 3.39
CA LEU A 58 9.48 -40.88 3.04
C LEU A 58 9.17 -41.28 1.59
N ASN A 59 8.51 -40.41 0.83
CA ASN A 59 8.02 -40.64 -0.52
C ASN A 59 7.29 -41.98 -0.71
N SER A 60 6.44 -42.36 0.25
CA SER A 60 5.82 -43.70 0.30
C SER A 60 4.30 -43.63 0.18
N ASN A 61 3.77 -44.19 -0.90
CA ASN A 61 2.34 -44.23 -1.21
C ASN A 61 1.50 -45.09 -0.25
N LYS A 62 2.15 -45.96 0.54
CA LYS A 62 1.44 -46.80 1.53
C LYS A 62 0.69 -45.95 2.56
N TYR A 63 1.20 -44.77 2.90
CA TYR A 63 0.58 -43.89 3.90
C TYR A 63 -0.68 -43.20 3.36
N LEU A 64 -0.67 -42.79 2.09
CA LEU A 64 -1.87 -42.26 1.43
C LEU A 64 -2.96 -43.34 1.30
N LYS A 65 -2.57 -44.56 0.89
CA LYS A 65 -3.50 -45.73 0.84
C LYS A 65 -4.10 -46.05 2.22
N LYS A 66 -3.34 -45.86 3.31
CA LYS A 66 -3.87 -45.99 4.68
C LYS A 66 -4.88 -44.89 4.98
N ASN A 67 -4.61 -43.64 4.61
CA ASN A 67 -5.55 -42.54 4.80
C ASN A 67 -6.86 -42.73 4.05
N ILE A 68 -6.82 -43.25 2.82
CA ILE A 68 -8.03 -43.60 2.06
C ILE A 68 -8.91 -44.61 2.81
N LYS A 69 -8.30 -45.59 3.47
CA LYS A 69 -9.03 -46.58 4.28
C LYS A 69 -9.55 -46.05 5.62
N LEU A 70 -8.86 -45.07 6.20
CA LEU A 70 -9.17 -44.50 7.52
C LEU A 70 -10.17 -43.33 7.45
N SER A 71 -10.19 -42.61 6.32
CA SER A 71 -11.06 -41.45 6.13
C SER A 71 -12.47 -41.87 5.75
N THR A 72 -13.45 -41.36 6.48
CA THR A 72 -14.87 -41.39 6.08
C THR A 72 -15.27 -40.14 5.29
N ASN A 73 -14.41 -39.12 5.25
CA ASN A 73 -14.63 -37.87 4.52
C ASN A 73 -14.29 -38.08 3.03
N ARG A 74 -15.30 -37.97 2.17
CA ARG A 74 -15.18 -38.17 0.73
C ARG A 74 -14.15 -37.22 0.09
N LEU A 75 -14.21 -35.93 0.41
CA LEU A 75 -13.31 -34.92 -0.14
C LEU A 75 -11.85 -35.18 0.25
N TYR A 76 -11.61 -35.62 1.50
CA TYR A 76 -10.28 -36.01 1.94
C TYR A 76 -9.78 -37.27 1.22
N THR A 77 -10.65 -38.24 0.99
CA THR A 77 -10.32 -39.43 0.20
C THR A 77 -10.01 -39.09 -1.26
N GLU A 78 -10.76 -38.17 -1.87
CA GLU A 78 -10.48 -37.63 -3.20
C GLU A 78 -9.12 -36.91 -3.23
N TYR A 79 -8.80 -36.07 -2.22
CA TYR A 79 -7.49 -35.44 -2.06
C TYR A 79 -6.35 -36.46 -1.97
N MET A 80 -6.46 -37.50 -1.13
CA MET A 80 -5.44 -38.56 -1.03
C MET A 80 -5.27 -39.33 -2.35
N THR A 81 -6.36 -39.56 -3.07
CA THR A 81 -6.34 -40.25 -4.37
C THR A 81 -5.67 -39.39 -5.43
N CYS A 82 -5.94 -38.08 -5.42
CA CYS A 82 -5.29 -37.10 -6.28
C CYS A 82 -3.77 -37.07 -6.07
N LEU A 83 -3.30 -37.10 -4.83
CA LEU A 83 -1.86 -37.20 -4.52
C LEU A 83 -1.21 -38.49 -5.04
N LEU A 84 -1.96 -39.60 -5.08
CA LEU A 84 -1.48 -40.88 -5.59
C LEU A 84 -1.38 -40.93 -7.11
N GLU A 85 -2.45 -40.48 -7.79
CA GLU A 85 -2.58 -40.60 -9.24
C GLU A 85 -1.89 -39.47 -9.99
N LYS A 86 -1.80 -38.28 -9.38
CA LYS A 86 -1.21 -37.06 -9.97
C LYS A 86 -1.86 -36.67 -11.30
N ASP A 87 -3.16 -36.92 -11.43
CA ASP A 87 -3.94 -36.51 -12.60
C ASP A 87 -4.21 -35.00 -12.57
N ILE A 88 -3.82 -34.29 -13.63
CA ILE A 88 -3.94 -32.82 -13.73
C ILE A 88 -5.38 -32.36 -13.56
N LYS A 89 -6.37 -33.02 -14.18
CA LYS A 89 -7.78 -32.60 -14.10
C LYS A 89 -8.31 -32.74 -12.68
N LYS A 90 -7.93 -33.82 -11.98
CA LYS A 90 -8.29 -34.02 -10.58
C LYS A 90 -7.64 -32.98 -9.66
N ILE A 91 -6.38 -32.65 -9.91
CA ILE A 91 -5.66 -31.60 -9.15
C ILE A 91 -6.37 -30.25 -9.34
N LEU A 92 -6.71 -29.88 -10.58
CA LEU A 92 -7.39 -28.62 -10.88
C LEU A 92 -8.77 -28.53 -10.20
N ASN A 93 -9.55 -29.61 -10.24
CA ASN A 93 -10.86 -29.65 -9.60
C ASN A 93 -10.75 -29.47 -8.07
N LEU A 94 -9.85 -30.21 -7.42
CA LEU A 94 -9.62 -30.10 -5.97
C LEU A 94 -9.04 -28.75 -5.57
N ARG A 95 -8.16 -28.17 -6.39
CA ARG A 95 -7.60 -26.83 -6.18
C ARG A 95 -8.71 -25.78 -6.13
N SER A 96 -9.72 -25.87 -6.99
CA SER A 96 -10.88 -24.98 -6.97
C SER A 96 -11.76 -25.22 -5.74
N GLN A 97 -12.03 -26.48 -5.38
CA GLN A 97 -12.84 -26.81 -4.19
C GLN A 97 -12.19 -26.37 -2.86
N LEU A 98 -10.87 -26.33 -2.81
CA LEU A 98 -10.08 -26.00 -1.62
C LEU A 98 -9.41 -24.62 -1.72
N GLU A 99 -9.93 -23.74 -2.58
CA GLU A 99 -9.32 -22.42 -2.83
C GLU A 99 -9.23 -21.53 -1.58
N GLU A 100 -10.07 -21.79 -0.58
CA GLU A 100 -10.06 -21.02 0.67
C GLU A 100 -8.86 -21.37 1.59
N PHE A 101 -8.16 -22.47 1.31
CA PHE A 101 -7.09 -22.98 2.16
C PHE A 101 -5.72 -22.87 1.49
N ASP A 102 -5.00 -21.79 1.79
CA ASP A 102 -3.70 -21.48 1.17
C ASP A 102 -2.68 -22.62 1.18
N SER A 103 -2.62 -23.40 2.27
CA SER A 103 -1.65 -24.49 2.35
C SER A 103 -1.89 -25.54 1.26
N PHE A 104 -3.17 -25.79 0.94
CA PHE A 104 -3.56 -26.75 -0.08
C PHE A 104 -3.39 -26.18 -1.49
N VAL A 105 -3.77 -24.92 -1.71
CA VAL A 105 -3.54 -24.24 -3.00
C VAL A 105 -2.05 -24.25 -3.36
N ASN A 106 -1.17 -23.92 -2.40
CA ASN A 106 0.27 -23.94 -2.63
C ASN A 106 0.81 -25.35 -2.91
N GLU A 107 0.25 -26.37 -2.24
CA GLU A 107 0.60 -27.78 -2.49
C GLU A 107 0.18 -28.22 -3.89
N PHE A 108 -1.04 -27.89 -4.32
CA PHE A 108 -1.52 -28.20 -5.67
C PHE A 108 -0.72 -27.46 -6.74
N ASP A 109 -0.38 -26.19 -6.50
CA ASP A 109 0.50 -25.43 -7.37
C ASP A 109 1.87 -26.14 -7.51
N GLN A 110 2.49 -26.56 -6.41
CA GLN A 110 3.74 -27.33 -6.49
C GLN A 110 3.60 -28.65 -7.27
N LEU A 111 2.49 -29.37 -7.09
CA LEU A 111 2.22 -30.61 -7.83
C LEU A 111 2.04 -30.35 -9.33
N LEU A 112 1.31 -29.30 -9.71
CA LEU A 112 1.14 -28.90 -11.11
C LEU A 112 2.47 -28.51 -11.75
N ASN A 113 3.30 -27.71 -11.06
CA ASN A 113 4.66 -27.38 -11.52
C ASN A 113 5.50 -28.63 -11.76
N ASN A 114 5.46 -29.60 -10.86
CA ASN A 114 6.20 -30.86 -11.01
C ASN A 114 5.71 -31.72 -12.20
N LEU A 115 4.50 -31.45 -12.69
CA LEU A 115 3.91 -32.07 -13.88
C LEU A 115 4.10 -31.21 -15.14
N ASN A 116 4.95 -30.17 -15.08
CA ASN A 116 5.18 -29.19 -16.14
C ASN A 116 3.89 -28.47 -16.62
N PHE A 117 2.89 -28.33 -15.74
CA PHE A 117 1.69 -27.57 -16.03
C PHE A 117 1.93 -26.07 -15.77
N ASP A 118 1.50 -25.22 -16.70
CA ASP A 118 1.60 -23.77 -16.54
C ASP A 118 0.55 -23.24 -15.54
N ILE A 119 0.98 -22.96 -14.32
CA ILE A 119 0.10 -22.47 -13.24
C ILE A 119 -0.43 -21.06 -13.54
N THR A 120 0.21 -20.29 -14.41
CA THR A 120 -0.28 -18.93 -14.73
C THR A 120 -1.69 -18.96 -15.32
N THR A 121 -2.10 -20.08 -15.94
CA THR A 121 -3.45 -20.23 -16.52
C THR A 121 -4.56 -20.40 -15.47
N VAL A 122 -4.21 -20.76 -14.23
CA VAL A 122 -5.17 -20.99 -13.13
C VAL A 122 -5.14 -19.89 -12.08
N LYS A 123 -4.25 -18.92 -12.24
CA LYS A 123 -4.17 -17.75 -11.37
C LYS A 123 -5.18 -16.70 -11.79
N SER A 124 -5.70 -15.99 -10.80
CA SER A 124 -6.60 -14.87 -11.00
C SER A 124 -5.81 -13.63 -11.39
N LYS A 125 -6.07 -13.13 -12.59
CA LYS A 125 -5.39 -11.95 -13.15
C LYS A 125 -6.04 -10.65 -12.70
N TYR A 126 -5.23 -9.65 -12.40
CA TYR A 126 -5.65 -8.27 -12.18
C TYR A 126 -4.68 -7.32 -12.90
N MET A 127 -5.21 -6.43 -13.72
CA MET A 127 -4.41 -5.42 -14.42
C MET A 127 -4.43 -4.11 -13.61
N TRP A 128 -3.27 -3.71 -13.12
CA TRP A 128 -3.07 -2.36 -12.59
C TRP A 128 -2.43 -1.50 -13.68
N HIS A 129 -3.25 -0.72 -14.37
CA HIS A 129 -2.87 -0.05 -15.62
C HIS A 129 -2.32 -1.06 -16.65
N ASP A 130 -1.01 -1.08 -16.87
CA ASP A 130 -0.29 -1.96 -17.79
C ASP A 130 0.46 -3.10 -17.09
N ILE A 131 0.42 -3.19 -15.75
CA ILE A 131 1.10 -4.22 -14.97
C ILE A 131 0.12 -5.34 -14.58
N GLU A 132 0.42 -6.57 -14.99
CA GLU A 132 -0.34 -7.75 -14.61
C GLU A 132 0.07 -8.28 -13.23
N ILE A 133 -0.89 -8.40 -12.32
CA ILE A 133 -0.73 -9.01 -11.00
C ILE A 133 -1.48 -10.35 -10.99
N LEU A 134 -0.76 -11.41 -10.66
CA LEU A 134 -1.33 -12.76 -10.56
C LEU A 134 -1.58 -13.16 -9.10
N PHE A 135 -2.84 -13.43 -8.78
CA PHE A 135 -3.26 -13.95 -7.48
C PHE A 135 -3.47 -15.47 -7.56
N ASN A 136 -3.14 -16.19 -6.50
CA ASN A 136 -3.32 -17.64 -6.47
C ASN A 136 -4.79 -18.06 -6.55
N THR A 137 -5.71 -17.22 -6.05
CA THR A 137 -7.16 -17.46 -6.00
C THR A 137 -7.94 -16.18 -6.25
N GLU A 138 -9.20 -16.32 -6.68
CA GLU A 138 -10.08 -15.18 -6.92
C GLU A 138 -10.43 -14.46 -5.62
N LYS A 139 -10.55 -15.21 -4.52
CA LYS A 139 -10.73 -14.66 -3.17
C LYS A 139 -9.61 -13.67 -2.82
N LYS A 140 -8.34 -14.03 -3.05
CA LYS A 140 -7.20 -13.14 -2.77
C LYS A 140 -7.21 -11.88 -3.63
N LYS A 141 -7.58 -12.01 -4.91
CA LYS A 141 -7.77 -10.86 -5.80
C LYS A 141 -8.89 -9.94 -5.28
N ASN A 142 -10.02 -10.50 -4.85
CA ASN A 142 -11.13 -9.73 -4.28
C ASN A 142 -10.74 -9.07 -2.95
N ASP A 143 -9.97 -9.74 -2.10
CA ASP A 143 -9.43 -9.15 -0.88
C ASP A 143 -8.50 -7.97 -1.20
N TYR A 144 -7.73 -8.06 -2.29
CA TYR A 144 -6.86 -6.96 -2.73
C TYR A 144 -7.68 -5.77 -3.21
N ILE A 145 -8.66 -5.99 -4.09
CA ILE A 145 -9.57 -4.94 -4.57
C ILE A 145 -10.30 -4.25 -3.40
N ASN A 146 -10.69 -5.04 -2.39
CA ASN A 146 -11.39 -4.54 -1.19
C ASN A 146 -10.44 -3.98 -0.11
N LYS A 147 -9.13 -3.85 -0.37
CA LYS A 147 -8.11 -3.35 0.56
C LYS A 147 -7.99 -4.15 1.87
N LYS A 148 -8.33 -5.44 1.84
CA LYS A 148 -8.21 -6.40 2.95
C LYS A 148 -7.02 -7.36 2.78
N TYR A 149 -6.39 -7.37 1.62
CA TYR A 149 -5.26 -8.25 1.33
C TYR A 149 -4.06 -7.93 2.20
N VAL A 150 -3.53 -8.95 2.87
CA VAL A 150 -2.32 -8.87 3.67
C VAL A 150 -1.19 -9.51 2.88
N VAL A 151 -0.08 -8.78 2.75
CA VAL A 151 1.11 -9.29 2.05
C VAL A 151 1.87 -10.20 3.00
N GLU A 152 1.96 -11.49 2.66
CA GLU A 152 2.51 -12.53 3.53
C GLU A 152 3.99 -12.84 3.24
N ASP A 153 4.48 -12.57 2.03
CA ASP A 153 5.84 -12.93 1.60
C ASP A 153 6.48 -11.92 0.65
N LYS A 154 7.75 -12.16 0.29
CA LYS A 154 8.55 -11.33 -0.63
C LYS A 154 8.53 -11.85 -2.08
N LYS A 155 7.54 -12.63 -2.50
CA LYS A 155 7.46 -13.06 -3.91
C LYS A 155 7.19 -11.87 -4.83
N PHE A 156 7.55 -12.01 -6.10
CA PHE A 156 7.43 -10.97 -7.12
C PHE A 156 6.07 -10.25 -7.11
N ASN A 157 4.95 -10.98 -7.22
CA ASN A 157 3.60 -10.37 -7.21
C ASN A 157 3.27 -9.61 -5.92
N ASN A 158 3.76 -10.10 -4.79
CA ASN A 158 3.58 -9.43 -3.51
C ASN A 158 4.41 -8.15 -3.43
N GLN A 159 5.61 -8.14 -4.02
CA GLN A 159 6.41 -6.92 -4.18
C GLN A 159 5.73 -5.91 -5.12
N LEU A 160 5.14 -6.36 -6.24
CA LEU A 160 4.32 -5.49 -7.12
C LEU A 160 3.23 -4.78 -6.32
N ILE A 161 2.45 -5.54 -5.55
CA ILE A 161 1.37 -5.02 -4.71
C ILE A 161 1.89 -3.98 -3.70
N ILE A 162 3.04 -4.23 -3.07
CA ILE A 162 3.66 -3.28 -2.13
C ILE A 162 4.00 -1.96 -2.83
N TYR A 163 4.65 -2.01 -4.00
CA TYR A 163 5.01 -0.80 -4.74
C TYR A 163 3.77 -0.02 -5.20
N ILE A 164 2.78 -0.72 -5.77
CA ILE A 164 1.53 -0.13 -6.24
C ILE A 164 0.81 0.59 -5.10
N ASN A 165 0.56 -0.09 -3.98
CA ASN A 165 -0.10 0.51 -2.82
C ASN A 165 0.69 1.71 -2.27
N LYS A 166 2.02 1.66 -2.30
CA LYS A 166 2.90 2.75 -1.85
C LYS A 166 2.80 3.97 -2.78
N ILE A 167 2.69 3.78 -4.09
CA ILE A 167 2.51 4.87 -5.06
C ILE A 167 1.12 5.48 -4.89
N GLU A 168 0.06 4.67 -4.95
CA GLU A 168 -1.33 5.15 -4.85
C GLU A 168 -1.57 5.94 -3.56
N SER A 169 -1.11 5.42 -2.42
CA SER A 169 -1.28 6.09 -1.13
C SER A 169 -0.56 7.45 -1.08
N LYS A 170 0.63 7.56 -1.68
CA LYS A 170 1.39 8.82 -1.73
C LYS A 170 0.78 9.82 -2.71
N ILE A 171 0.32 9.37 -3.88
CA ILE A 171 -0.41 10.20 -4.84
C ILE A 171 -1.68 10.74 -4.18
N LEU A 172 -2.47 9.89 -3.55
CA LEU A 172 -3.69 10.31 -2.84
C LEU A 172 -3.38 11.32 -1.73
N ALA A 173 -2.31 11.10 -0.96
CA ALA A 173 -1.88 12.03 0.08
C ALA A 173 -1.44 13.39 -0.49
N PHE A 174 -0.77 13.39 -1.65
CA PHE A 174 -0.38 14.62 -2.35
C PHE A 174 -1.60 15.37 -2.88
N LYS A 175 -2.54 14.69 -3.55
CA LYS A 175 -3.80 15.29 -4.02
C LYS A 175 -4.60 15.91 -2.86
N LYS A 176 -4.67 15.24 -1.71
CA LYS A 176 -5.31 15.79 -0.50
C LYS A 176 -4.58 17.01 0.06
N LEU A 177 -3.26 17.08 -0.11
CA LEU A 177 -2.45 18.18 0.39
C LEU A 177 -2.58 19.44 -0.49
N LEU A 178 -2.73 19.26 -1.81
CA LEU A 178 -3.03 20.35 -2.75
C LEU A 178 -4.33 21.08 -2.39
N LYS A 179 -5.35 20.35 -1.94
CA LYS A 179 -6.67 20.90 -1.55
C LYS A 179 -6.68 21.66 -0.22
N LYS A 180 -5.52 21.84 0.44
CA LYS A 180 -5.43 22.59 1.70
C LYS A 180 -4.93 24.01 1.44
N ASN A 181 -5.68 25.00 1.93
CA ASN A 181 -5.45 26.43 1.68
C ASN A 181 -4.10 26.98 2.19
N ASN A 182 -3.43 26.32 3.15
CA ASN A 182 -2.20 26.82 3.80
C ASN A 182 -0.96 25.96 3.52
N THR A 183 -0.96 25.16 2.46
CA THR A 183 0.20 24.29 2.16
C THR A 183 1.35 25.09 1.54
N ARG A 184 2.55 25.00 2.12
CA ARG A 184 3.77 25.60 1.54
C ARG A 184 4.23 24.83 0.30
N ILE A 185 4.65 25.55 -0.76
CA ILE A 185 5.22 24.95 -1.99
C ILE A 185 6.35 23.96 -1.67
N ASN A 186 7.23 24.30 -0.71
CA ASN A 186 8.35 23.43 -0.36
C ASN A 186 7.90 22.06 0.21
N CYS A 187 6.75 22.03 0.91
CA CYS A 187 6.14 20.79 1.39
C CYS A 187 5.61 19.95 0.21
N LEU A 188 4.97 20.58 -0.77
CA LEU A 188 4.48 19.93 -1.99
C LEU A 188 5.65 19.33 -2.79
N ARG A 189 6.71 20.12 -3.02
CA ARG A 189 7.94 19.67 -3.68
C ARG A 189 8.56 18.46 -2.98
N ASN A 190 8.68 18.50 -1.65
CA ASN A 190 9.24 17.39 -0.88
C ASN A 190 8.38 16.12 -0.99
N LYS A 191 7.04 16.25 -1.02
CA LYS A 191 6.15 15.09 -1.24
C LYS A 191 6.29 14.52 -2.65
N LEU A 192 6.37 15.36 -3.67
CA LEU A 192 6.61 14.94 -5.06
C LEU A 192 7.94 14.21 -5.21
N LYS A 193 9.04 14.73 -4.65
CA LYS A 193 10.34 14.05 -4.65
C LYS A 193 10.28 12.65 -4.04
N VAL A 194 9.49 12.48 -2.97
CA VAL A 194 9.27 11.16 -2.35
C VAL A 194 8.46 10.24 -3.27
N ILE A 195 7.45 10.74 -3.99
CA ILE A 195 6.70 9.94 -4.97
C ILE A 195 7.64 9.54 -6.11
N TYR A 196 8.35 10.50 -6.69
CA TYR A 196 9.31 10.30 -7.76
C TYR A 196 10.32 9.19 -7.44
N LYS A 197 10.96 9.26 -6.27
CA LYS A 197 11.91 8.23 -5.83
C LYS A 197 11.27 6.84 -5.70
N VAL A 198 9.99 6.75 -5.33
CA VAL A 198 9.28 5.46 -5.27
C VAL A 198 8.97 4.94 -6.66
N VAL A 199 8.59 5.81 -7.59
CA VAL A 199 8.36 5.44 -9.00
C VAL A 199 9.66 4.96 -9.65
N GLU A 200 10.77 5.67 -9.44
CA GLU A 200 12.11 5.28 -9.88
C GLU A 200 12.52 3.90 -9.32
N GLN A 201 12.33 3.69 -8.00
CA GLN A 201 12.57 2.39 -7.37
C GLN A 201 11.70 1.28 -7.96
N PHE A 202 10.45 1.60 -8.34
CA PHE A 202 9.55 0.62 -8.91
C PHE A 202 9.93 0.28 -10.36
N LEU A 203 10.28 1.29 -11.18
CA LEU A 203 10.80 1.09 -12.52
C LEU A 203 12.07 0.24 -12.52
N ASN A 204 13.00 0.51 -11.61
CA ASN A 204 14.21 -0.31 -11.45
C ASN A 204 13.85 -1.76 -11.11
N PHE A 205 12.97 -1.98 -10.13
CA PHE A 205 12.48 -3.32 -9.79
C PHE A 205 11.84 -4.04 -10.99
N LEU A 206 11.01 -3.35 -11.77
CA LEU A 206 10.39 -3.95 -12.96
C LEU A 206 11.44 -4.29 -14.03
N SER A 207 12.41 -3.40 -14.25
CA SER A 207 13.49 -3.61 -15.22
C SER A 207 14.38 -4.81 -14.85
N GLU A 208 14.69 -5.00 -13.57
CA GLU A 208 15.42 -6.18 -13.06
C GLU A 208 14.66 -7.49 -13.32
N ASN A 209 13.34 -7.42 -13.49
CA ASN A 209 12.46 -8.56 -13.73
C ASN A 209 11.92 -8.61 -15.18
N TYR A 210 12.50 -7.84 -16.11
CA TYR A 210 12.12 -7.78 -17.52
C TYR A 210 10.64 -7.41 -17.76
N VAL A 211 10.08 -6.55 -16.89
CA VAL A 211 8.73 -6.00 -17.05
C VAL A 211 8.86 -4.51 -17.40
N GLU A 212 8.12 -4.08 -18.41
CA GLU A 212 8.01 -2.67 -18.77
C GLU A 212 6.64 -2.11 -18.39
N SER A 213 6.60 -0.82 -18.03
CA SER A 213 5.37 -0.08 -17.78
C SER A 213 5.48 1.30 -18.42
N GLU A 214 4.65 1.54 -19.43
CA GLU A 214 4.45 2.86 -20.03
C GLU A 214 3.81 3.83 -19.04
N TYR A 215 2.87 3.34 -18.22
CA TYR A 215 2.21 4.14 -17.20
C TYR A 215 3.20 4.74 -16.21
N LEU A 216 4.12 3.92 -15.67
CA LEU A 216 5.11 4.41 -14.70
C LEU A 216 6.14 5.34 -15.34
N LYS A 217 6.54 5.09 -16.60
CA LYS A 217 7.41 6.01 -17.35
C LYS A 217 6.73 7.37 -17.54
N LYS A 218 5.46 7.39 -17.95
CA LYS A 218 4.66 8.63 -18.06
C LYS A 218 4.52 9.33 -16.72
N LEU A 219 4.20 8.59 -15.66
CA LEU A 219 4.10 9.13 -14.30
C LEU A 219 5.43 9.75 -13.84
N GLN A 220 6.57 9.13 -14.14
CA GLN A 220 7.89 9.68 -13.81
C GLN A 220 8.12 11.04 -14.47
N ILE A 221 7.88 11.13 -15.79
CA ILE A 221 8.02 12.35 -16.58
C ILE A 221 7.07 13.44 -16.04
N GLU A 222 5.82 13.09 -15.77
CA GLU A 222 4.84 14.04 -15.27
C GLU A 222 5.22 14.59 -13.87
N LEU A 223 5.78 13.76 -13.00
CA LEU A 223 6.31 14.21 -11.71
C LEU A 223 7.49 15.18 -11.88
N GLU A 224 8.36 14.98 -12.88
CA GLU A 224 9.44 15.92 -13.21
C GLU A 224 8.89 17.25 -13.72
N ASN A 225 7.87 17.21 -14.59
CA ASN A 225 7.20 18.41 -15.10
C ASN A 225 6.62 19.24 -13.94
N ILE A 226 5.91 18.60 -13.00
CA ILE A 226 5.35 19.31 -11.83
C ILE A 226 6.47 19.87 -10.93
N LEU A 227 7.55 19.13 -10.72
CA LEU A 227 8.69 19.61 -9.93
C LEU A 227 9.39 20.81 -10.58
N THR A 228 9.48 20.82 -11.91
CA THR A 228 10.01 21.93 -12.71
C THR A 228 9.09 23.14 -12.61
N PHE A 229 7.77 22.96 -12.74
CA PHE A 229 6.78 24.02 -12.57
C PHE A 229 6.82 24.68 -11.19
N PHE A 230 7.03 23.91 -10.12
CA PHE A 230 7.23 24.48 -8.77
C PHE A 230 8.60 25.15 -8.56
N THR A 231 9.45 25.16 -9.58
CA THR A 231 10.71 25.91 -9.61
C THR A 231 10.59 27.13 -10.52
N ASP A 232 9.96 26.98 -11.68
CA ASP A 232 9.63 28.04 -12.62
C ASP A 232 8.16 27.94 -13.06
N PHE A 233 7.33 28.84 -12.56
CA PHE A 233 5.89 28.87 -12.82
C PHE A 233 5.50 29.32 -14.24
N ASN A 234 6.48 29.51 -15.13
CA ASN A 234 6.25 29.80 -16.54
C ASN A 234 6.44 28.56 -17.42
N SER A 235 6.88 27.43 -16.87
CA SER A 235 7.00 26.18 -17.62
C SER A 235 5.60 25.63 -17.97
N ASP A 236 5.45 25.12 -19.18
CA ASP A 236 4.23 24.41 -19.59
C ASP A 236 4.03 23.16 -18.74
N LEU A 237 2.76 22.91 -18.40
CA LEU A 237 2.32 21.77 -17.58
C LEU A 237 1.53 20.83 -18.47
N ASP A 238 2.18 19.76 -18.90
CA ASP A 238 1.52 18.64 -19.57
C ASP A 238 1.25 17.54 -18.54
N LEU A 239 -0.03 17.39 -18.17
CA LEU A 239 -0.50 16.43 -17.17
C LEU A 239 -1.44 15.41 -17.81
N CYS A 240 -1.29 14.15 -17.39
CA CYS A 240 -2.12 13.03 -17.81
C CYS A 240 -2.67 12.26 -16.61
N VAL A 241 -1.85 11.99 -15.59
CA VAL A 241 -2.22 11.29 -14.34
C VAL A 241 -2.77 12.26 -13.29
N PHE A 242 -2.34 13.52 -13.30
CA PHE A 242 -2.75 14.57 -12.37
C PHE A 242 -3.72 15.59 -12.98
N VAL A 243 -4.36 15.27 -14.11
CA VAL A 243 -5.34 16.14 -14.80
C VAL A 243 -6.45 16.61 -13.86
N ASP A 244 -6.91 15.73 -12.96
CA ASP A 244 -7.98 16.02 -11.99
C ASP A 244 -7.58 17.04 -10.91
N VAL A 245 -6.29 17.38 -10.80
CA VAL A 245 -5.78 18.36 -9.83
C VAL A 245 -4.91 19.43 -10.48
N GLU A 246 -5.01 19.59 -11.81
CA GLU A 246 -4.22 20.54 -12.58
C GLU A 246 -4.45 21.98 -12.13
N ASP A 247 -5.71 22.37 -11.91
CA ASP A 247 -6.08 23.71 -11.44
C ASP A 247 -5.50 24.00 -10.06
N GLU A 248 -5.56 23.03 -9.13
CA GLU A 248 -4.94 23.17 -7.81
C GLU A 248 -3.42 23.31 -7.90
N ILE A 249 -2.76 22.56 -8.80
CA ILE A 249 -1.31 22.70 -9.04
C ILE A 249 -1.01 24.11 -9.58
N LYS A 250 -1.74 24.59 -10.59
CA LYS A 250 -1.54 25.93 -11.17
C LYS A 250 -1.80 27.03 -10.14
N SER A 251 -2.81 26.86 -9.28
CA SER A 251 -3.12 27.81 -8.19
C SER A 251 -1.95 28.01 -7.21
N CYS A 252 -1.02 27.05 -7.13
CA CYS A 252 0.16 27.15 -6.28
C CYS A 252 1.11 28.29 -6.69
N LYS A 253 1.02 28.81 -7.93
CA LYS A 253 1.75 30.02 -8.36
C LYS A 253 1.46 31.23 -7.47
N ASN A 254 0.26 31.27 -6.88
CA ASN A 254 -0.17 32.36 -6.01
C ASN A 254 0.32 32.20 -4.55
N ILE A 255 0.99 31.09 -4.21
CA ILE A 255 1.53 30.87 -2.87
C ILE A 255 2.83 31.65 -2.74
N LYS A 256 2.75 32.79 -2.04
CA LYS A 256 3.91 33.66 -1.78
C LYS A 256 5.03 32.90 -1.07
N SER A 257 6.26 33.06 -1.55
CA SER A 257 7.45 32.50 -0.93
C SER A 257 7.69 33.15 0.44
N LYS A 258 8.52 32.53 1.30
CA LYS A 258 8.88 33.16 2.59
C LYS A 258 9.57 34.51 2.39
N ASN A 259 10.33 34.65 1.30
CA ASN A 259 11.00 35.90 0.96
C ASN A 259 9.98 36.93 0.48
N ASP A 260 9.00 36.53 -0.31
CA ASP A 260 7.94 37.43 -0.80
C ASP A 260 7.08 37.91 0.39
N ILE A 261 6.72 37.01 1.31
CA ILE A 261 6.00 37.37 2.54
C ILE A 261 6.88 38.27 3.43
N ARG A 262 8.19 38.02 3.48
CA ARG A 262 9.13 38.86 4.24
C ARG A 262 9.30 40.23 3.60
N GLU A 263 9.37 40.33 2.28
CA GLU A 263 9.42 41.59 1.55
C GLU A 263 8.12 42.35 1.69
N ASP A 264 6.96 41.68 1.60
CA ASP A 264 5.66 42.27 1.89
C ASP A 264 5.61 42.82 3.31
N LEU A 265 6.06 42.04 4.29
CA LEU A 265 6.13 42.48 5.69
C LEU A 265 7.10 43.67 5.84
N ILE A 266 8.27 43.62 5.21
CA ILE A 266 9.22 44.74 5.21
C ILE A 266 8.60 45.97 4.55
N ASN A 267 7.86 45.83 3.47
CA ASN A 267 7.21 46.94 2.77
C ASN A 267 6.05 47.52 3.58
N VAL A 268 5.27 46.68 4.26
CA VAL A 268 4.23 47.11 5.20
C VAL A 268 4.88 47.83 6.38
N LEU A 269 5.91 47.27 7.01
CA LEU A 269 6.63 47.93 8.11
C LEU A 269 7.28 49.23 7.64
N LYS A 270 7.91 49.25 6.46
CA LYS A 270 8.45 50.47 5.86
C LYS A 270 7.35 51.50 5.67
N SER A 271 6.18 51.15 5.15
CA SER A 271 5.07 52.10 4.98
C SER A 271 4.51 52.60 6.31
N PHE A 272 4.57 51.76 7.35
CA PHE A 272 4.07 52.07 8.69
C PHE A 272 5.03 52.96 9.49
N PHE A 273 6.34 52.77 9.29
CA PHE A 273 7.41 53.57 9.91
C PHE A 273 7.95 54.68 9.00
N SER A 274 7.48 54.77 7.75
CA SER A 274 7.81 55.90 6.88
C SER A 274 7.10 57.12 7.43
N PRO A 275 7.82 58.22 7.73
CA PRO A 275 7.20 59.43 8.19
C PRO A 275 6.19 59.90 7.14
N SER A 276 4.93 60.03 7.54
CA SER A 276 3.85 60.50 6.69
C SER A 276 4.06 61.99 6.41
N GLY A 277 4.79 62.30 5.33
CA GLY A 277 5.05 63.66 4.92
C GLY A 277 5.99 64.43 5.86
N ASN A 278 6.32 65.66 5.45
CA ASN A 278 7.32 66.54 6.05
C ASN A 278 6.96 67.04 7.48
N GLN A 279 6.75 66.14 8.43
CA GLN A 279 6.73 66.47 9.85
C GLN A 279 8.08 66.09 10.46
N VAL A 280 9.03 67.03 10.33
CA VAL A 280 10.07 67.17 11.35
C VAL A 280 9.37 67.79 12.54
N ASP A 281 8.71 66.97 13.35
CA ASP A 281 8.27 67.42 14.66
C ASP A 281 9.56 67.72 15.44
N ASN A 282 9.87 68.99 15.60
CA ASN A 282 10.88 69.45 16.55
C ASN A 282 10.38 69.06 17.94
N VAL A 283 10.68 67.83 18.35
CA VAL A 283 10.46 67.37 19.72
C VAL A 283 11.54 68.06 20.57
N PRO A 284 11.19 69.02 21.44
CA PRO A 284 12.18 69.61 22.33
C PRO A 284 12.71 68.51 23.25
N PHE A 285 14.03 68.36 23.29
CA PHE A 285 14.69 67.39 24.17
C PHE A 285 14.48 67.85 25.63
N LEU A 286 13.58 67.19 26.35
CA LEU A 286 13.29 67.45 27.77
C LEU A 286 13.70 66.24 28.60
N PRO A 287 14.71 66.33 29.49
CA PRO A 287 15.29 65.16 30.16
C PRO A 287 14.47 64.51 31.29
N GLU A 288 13.23 64.91 31.58
CA GLU A 288 12.55 64.49 32.82
C GLU A 288 11.04 64.16 32.70
N PHE A 289 10.54 63.76 31.53
CA PHE A 289 9.13 63.35 31.39
C PHE A 289 8.91 62.05 30.62
N TYR A 290 9.79 61.06 30.78
CA TYR A 290 9.58 59.74 30.18
C TYR A 290 8.31 59.03 30.70
N ASP A 291 7.89 59.30 31.94
CA ASP A 291 6.68 58.68 32.51
C ASP A 291 5.38 59.36 32.07
N ILE A 292 5.38 60.69 31.82
CA ILE A 292 4.17 61.40 31.35
C ILE A 292 3.99 61.24 29.84
N ALA A 293 5.09 61.07 29.09
CA ALA A 293 5.03 60.90 27.64
C ALA A 293 4.28 59.62 27.21
N TYR A 294 4.26 58.58 28.05
CA TYR A 294 3.57 57.32 27.74
C TYR A 294 2.08 57.50 27.45
N ASP A 295 1.40 58.40 28.17
CA ASP A 295 -0.02 58.70 27.99
C ASP A 295 -0.33 59.52 26.72
N TYR A 296 0.69 60.16 26.14
CA TYR A 296 0.57 60.95 24.90
C TYR A 296 1.06 60.19 23.66
N ILE A 297 1.73 59.06 23.82
CA ILE A 297 2.06 58.16 22.72
C ILE A 297 0.80 57.41 22.32
N LYS A 298 0.12 57.90 21.28
CA LYS A 298 -0.91 57.12 20.60
C LYS A 298 -0.25 55.99 19.83
N TYR A 299 -0.22 54.82 20.44
CA TYR A 299 0.09 53.60 19.71
C TYR A 299 -0.95 53.42 18.59
N PRO A 300 -0.51 53.16 17.35
CA PRO A 300 -1.44 52.93 16.27
C PRO A 300 -2.26 51.67 16.58
N SER A 301 -3.53 51.69 16.20
CA SER A 301 -4.45 50.58 16.41
C SER A 301 -3.97 49.30 15.71
N ASP A 302 -4.35 48.15 16.26
CA ASP A 302 -3.98 46.82 15.73
C ASP A 302 -4.19 46.74 14.22
N ASN A 303 -3.08 46.68 13.48
CA ASN A 303 -3.13 46.53 12.03
C ASN A 303 -3.41 45.06 11.69
N LYS A 304 -4.67 44.74 11.43
CA LYS A 304 -5.12 43.38 11.07
C LYS A 304 -4.26 42.75 9.98
N ASN A 305 -3.76 43.55 9.05
CA ASN A 305 -2.92 43.08 7.94
C ASN A 305 -1.52 42.61 8.41
N ILE A 306 -0.93 43.28 9.41
CA ILE A 306 0.35 42.87 10.00
C ILE A 306 0.17 41.59 10.82
N ASN A 307 -0.90 41.50 11.61
CA ASN A 307 -1.18 40.30 12.42
C ASN A 307 -1.42 39.07 11.53
N GLU A 308 -2.18 39.20 10.44
CA GLU A 308 -2.38 38.13 9.46
C GLU A 308 -1.07 37.70 8.76
N LEU A 309 -0.17 38.65 8.47
CA LEU A 309 1.15 38.34 7.88
C LEU A 309 2.06 37.61 8.87
N LEU A 310 2.08 38.03 10.14
CA LEU A 310 2.86 37.40 11.21
C LEU A 310 2.37 35.98 11.51
N GLU A 311 1.05 35.75 11.54
CA GLU A 311 0.46 34.41 11.66
C GLU A 311 0.89 33.49 10.50
N LYS A 312 0.87 33.99 9.26
CA LYS A 312 1.32 33.24 8.07
C LYS A 312 2.82 32.89 8.11
N MET A 313 3.64 33.68 8.82
CA MET A 313 5.08 33.43 8.99
C MET A 313 5.41 32.39 10.07
N ASN A 314 4.44 31.93 10.88
CA ASN A 314 4.66 31.01 12.02
C ASN A 314 5.72 31.53 13.02
N ILE A 315 5.74 32.84 13.27
CA ILE A 315 6.55 33.42 14.35
C ILE A 315 5.64 33.42 15.59
N LYS A 316 5.81 32.41 16.44
CA LYS A 316 5.40 32.47 17.84
C LYS A 316 6.58 32.89 18.69
#